data_AF-A0A518G015-F1
#
_entry.id   AF-A0A518G015-F1
#
_cell.length_a   1.000
_cell.length_b   1.000
_cell.length_c   1.000
_cell.angle_alpha   90.00
_cell.angle_beta   90.00
_cell.angle_gamma   90.00
#
_symmetry.space_group_name_H-M   'P 1'
#
loop_
_entity.id
_entity.type
_entity.pdbx_description
1 polymer ?
#
loop_
_entity_poly.entity_id
_entity_poly.type
_entity_poly.pdbx_seq_one_letter_code
_entity_poly.pdbx_strand_id
1 'polypeptide(L)'
;MPKYDASSQSETPPRQFGGFASGIGRIVMTSLCSCVALLAGVWYGQKTPVTPLPPLLASASSSSDTMAMATGAVSEDAEGVFFLDFITGDLQCLVYYPRSGTFGAHFATNVTGNLGGGGKNSKYMMVTGQAVTKATSGGARPGASLVYVTDSTNGTFAAYAIPWNRTAESSNRPQTGALVYVGGGPIRNYQLNAAGQNQPAAIVDPNQK
;
A
#
# COMPACT_ATOMS: atom_id res chain seq x y z
N MET A 1 -74.11 -59.47 29.30
CA MET A 1 -74.94 -58.94 28.19
C MET A 1 -74.14 -57.86 27.45
N PRO A 2 -74.27 -57.77 26.12
CA PRO A 2 -73.19 -57.80 25.09
C PRO A 2 -72.77 -56.40 24.59
N LYS A 3 -71.68 -56.20 23.83
CA LYS A 3 -71.39 -56.52 22.40
C LYS A 3 -69.85 -56.50 22.19
N TYR A 4 -69.15 -57.44 21.54
CA TYR A 4 -69.10 -57.93 20.14
C TYR A 4 -68.84 -56.85 19.07
N ASP A 5 -67.61 -56.82 18.57
CA ASP A 5 -67.14 -56.57 17.19
C ASP A 5 -65.72 -57.18 17.14
N ALA A 6 -65.37 -58.28 16.46
CA ALA A 6 -65.64 -58.84 15.14
C ALA A 6 -64.99 -58.07 13.97
N SER A 7 -64.22 -58.83 13.17
CA SER A 7 -63.58 -58.52 11.88
C SER A 7 -62.21 -57.80 11.94
N SER A 8 -61.16 -58.20 11.22
CA SER A 8 -60.98 -59.27 10.24
C SER A 8 -59.50 -59.72 10.21
N GLN A 9 -59.29 -61.02 10.07
CA GLN A 9 -58.04 -61.61 9.57
C GLN A 9 -58.01 -61.49 8.04
N SER A 10 -56.82 -61.38 7.45
CA SER A 10 -56.34 -62.36 6.45
C SER A 10 -55.00 -61.95 5.86
N GLU A 11 -53.96 -62.72 6.16
CA GLU A 11 -52.81 -62.89 5.27
C GLU A 11 -53.28 -63.53 3.96
N THR A 12 -52.72 -63.09 2.84
CA THR A 12 -52.16 -63.93 1.76
C THR A 12 -51.70 -63.01 0.62
N PRO A 13 -50.45 -63.11 0.14
CA PRO A 13 -50.07 -62.52 -1.12
C PRO A 13 -50.43 -63.49 -2.24
N PRO A 14 -50.89 -62.99 -3.40
CA PRO A 14 -50.66 -63.77 -4.59
C PRO A 14 -50.13 -62.96 -5.77
N ARG A 15 -49.29 -63.69 -6.51
CA ARG A 15 -48.95 -63.58 -7.93
C ARG A 15 -47.77 -62.69 -8.30
N GLN A 16 -46.59 -63.32 -8.27
CA GLN A 16 -45.67 -63.21 -9.40
C GLN A 16 -46.34 -63.76 -10.66
N PHE A 17 -46.23 -63.03 -11.77
CA PHE A 17 -46.08 -63.45 -13.18
C PHE A 17 -46.01 -62.11 -13.93
N GLY A 18 -44.84 -61.62 -14.34
CA GLY A 18 -44.03 -62.15 -15.43
C GLY A 18 -44.09 -61.12 -16.57
N GLY A 19 -42.95 -60.72 -17.13
CA GLY A 19 -42.98 -59.81 -18.27
C GLY A 19 -41.68 -59.07 -18.53
N PHE A 20 -40.81 -59.70 -19.31
CA PHE A 20 -39.80 -59.07 -20.14
C PHE A 20 -40.38 -57.83 -20.85
N ALA A 21 -39.61 -56.72 -20.93
CA ALA A 21 -39.25 -56.11 -22.22
C ALA A 21 -38.66 -54.70 -22.06
N SER A 22 -37.59 -54.51 -22.83
CA SER A 22 -37.26 -53.30 -23.59
C SER A 22 -36.65 -52.11 -22.85
N GLY A 23 -35.32 -52.02 -22.99
CA GLY A 23 -34.59 -50.79 -22.81
C GLY A 23 -34.99 -49.75 -23.85
N ILE A 24 -35.25 -48.54 -23.37
CA ILE A 24 -35.14 -47.22 -24.05
C ILE A 24 -35.13 -46.13 -22.96
N GLY A 25 -35.72 -46.38 -21.78
CA GLY A 25 -35.84 -45.40 -20.69
C GLY A 25 -34.56 -44.96 -19.98
N ARG A 26 -33.39 -45.57 -20.24
CA ARG A 26 -32.13 -45.20 -19.57
C ARG A 26 -31.28 -44.14 -20.29
N ILE A 27 -31.56 -43.83 -21.57
CA ILE A 27 -30.75 -42.85 -22.33
C ILE A 27 -31.33 -41.43 -22.22
N VAL A 28 -32.63 -41.28 -22.01
CA VAL A 28 -33.26 -39.95 -21.96
C VAL A 28 -32.99 -39.22 -20.63
N MET A 29 -32.82 -39.96 -19.53
CA MET A 29 -32.64 -39.38 -18.19
C MET A 29 -31.21 -38.87 -17.91
N THR A 30 -30.19 -39.41 -18.60
CA THR A 30 -28.81 -38.91 -18.51
C THR A 30 -28.57 -37.65 -19.35
N SER A 31 -29.32 -37.47 -20.45
CA SER A 31 -29.22 -36.27 -21.30
C SER A 31 -29.83 -35.03 -20.64
N LEU A 32 -30.97 -35.18 -19.95
CA LEU A 32 -31.65 -34.07 -19.26
C LEU A 32 -30.83 -33.52 -18.09
N CYS A 33 -30.14 -34.39 -17.34
CA CYS A 33 -29.29 -33.99 -16.21
C CYS A 33 -28.07 -33.16 -16.67
N SER A 34 -27.58 -33.42 -17.89
CA SER A 34 -26.44 -32.72 -18.47
C SER A 34 -26.78 -31.29 -18.89
N CYS A 35 -28.00 -31.06 -19.40
CA CYS A 35 -28.49 -29.72 -19.74
C CYS A 35 -28.78 -28.85 -18.50
N VAL A 36 -29.28 -29.43 -17.41
CA VAL A 36 -29.50 -28.71 -16.15
C VAL A 36 -28.17 -28.28 -15.51
N ALA A 37 -27.15 -29.12 -15.57
CA ALA A 37 -25.81 -28.79 -15.09
C ALA A 37 -25.13 -27.68 -15.91
N LEU A 38 -25.31 -27.68 -17.24
CA LEU A 38 -24.79 -26.63 -18.11
C LEU A 38 -25.51 -25.29 -17.90
N LEU A 39 -26.84 -25.30 -17.71
CA LEU A 39 -27.61 -24.08 -17.44
C LEU A 39 -27.35 -23.52 -16.03
N ALA A 40 -27.14 -24.38 -15.04
CA ALA A 40 -26.71 -23.95 -13.71
C ALA A 40 -25.28 -23.37 -13.73
N GLY A 41 -24.36 -23.95 -14.51
CA GLY A 41 -22.99 -23.44 -14.64
C GLY A 41 -22.89 -22.03 -15.25
N VAL A 42 -23.82 -21.66 -16.14
CA VAL A 42 -23.90 -20.30 -16.71
C VAL A 42 -24.50 -19.31 -15.70
N TRP A 43 -25.46 -19.75 -14.86
CA TRP A 43 -26.04 -18.92 -13.80
C TRP A 43 -25.13 -18.75 -12.57
N TYR A 44 -24.36 -19.78 -12.24
CA TYR A 44 -23.33 -19.77 -11.20
C TYR A 44 -21.95 -19.37 -11.74
N GLY A 45 -21.91 -18.76 -12.94
CA GLY A 45 -20.72 -18.26 -13.60
C GLY A 45 -19.81 -17.59 -12.58
N GLN A 46 -18.66 -18.22 -12.38
CA GLN A 46 -17.69 -17.87 -11.36
C GLN A 46 -17.35 -16.38 -11.49
N LYS A 47 -17.80 -15.59 -10.52
CA LYS A 47 -17.27 -14.25 -10.28
C LYS A 47 -15.83 -14.46 -9.83
N THR A 48 -14.89 -14.47 -10.76
CA THR A 48 -13.49 -14.31 -10.40
C THR A 48 -13.42 -12.98 -9.65
N PRO A 49 -12.96 -12.96 -8.39
CA PRO A 49 -12.72 -11.70 -7.72
C PRO A 49 -11.58 -11.04 -8.50
N VAL A 50 -11.91 -10.06 -9.34
CA VAL A 50 -10.94 -9.10 -9.84
C VAL A 50 -10.51 -8.34 -8.59
N THR A 51 -9.42 -8.78 -7.97
CA THR A 51 -8.76 -8.00 -6.93
C THR A 51 -8.30 -6.71 -7.60
N PRO A 52 -8.89 -5.54 -7.27
CA PRO A 52 -8.40 -4.29 -7.81
C PRO A 52 -6.94 -4.17 -7.40
N LEU A 53 -6.04 -4.10 -8.38
CA LEU A 53 -4.65 -3.77 -8.11
C LEU A 53 -4.65 -2.37 -7.46
N PRO A 54 -3.89 -2.16 -6.37
CA PRO A 54 -3.74 -0.82 -5.81
C PRO A 54 -3.17 0.11 -6.89
N PRO A 55 -3.58 1.39 -6.92
CA PRO A 55 -3.05 2.36 -7.87
C PRO A 55 -1.52 2.36 -7.81
N LEU A 56 -0.89 2.19 -8.98
CA LEU A 56 0.57 2.15 -9.09
C LEU A 56 1.07 3.59 -9.09
N LEU A 57 1.44 4.10 -7.91
CA LEU A 57 2.01 5.44 -7.77
C LEU A 57 3.46 5.42 -8.27
N ALA A 58 3.74 6.18 -9.33
CA ALA A 58 5.06 6.25 -9.95
C ALA A 58 5.91 7.32 -9.27
N SER A 59 7.01 6.89 -8.65
CA SER A 59 8.06 7.77 -8.14
C SER A 59 8.90 8.23 -9.33
N ALA A 60 8.92 9.52 -9.63
CA ALA A 60 9.80 10.10 -10.64
C ALA A 60 10.82 11.02 -9.96
N SER A 61 12.02 11.14 -10.54
CA SER A 61 13.04 12.09 -10.07
C SER A 61 13.74 12.71 -11.27
N SER A 62 13.98 14.01 -11.21
CA SER A 62 14.73 14.78 -12.21
C SER A 62 15.56 15.85 -11.53
N SER A 63 16.73 16.16 -12.07
CA SER A 63 17.64 17.17 -11.52
C SER A 63 18.21 18.05 -12.61
N SER A 64 18.46 19.31 -12.27
CA SER A 64 19.27 20.25 -13.04
C SER A 64 20.55 20.58 -12.27
N ASP A 65 21.30 21.59 -12.73
CA ASP A 65 22.53 22.04 -12.05
C ASP A 65 22.29 22.76 -10.73
N THR A 66 21.09 23.29 -10.50
CA THR A 66 20.78 24.14 -9.32
C THR A 66 19.62 23.63 -8.48
N MET A 67 18.81 22.71 -9.00
CA MET A 67 17.68 22.16 -8.28
C MET A 67 17.44 20.69 -8.64
N ALA A 68 16.81 19.96 -7.73
CA ALA A 68 16.22 18.66 -8.02
C ALA A 68 14.73 18.63 -7.66
N MET A 69 13.99 17.78 -8.37
CA MET A 69 12.61 17.45 -8.03
C MET A 69 12.39 15.94 -8.01
N ALA A 70 11.50 15.48 -7.15
CA ALA A 70 11.07 14.10 -7.12
C ALA A 70 9.60 13.99 -6.68
N THR A 71 8.89 12.95 -7.09
CA THR A 71 7.52 12.65 -6.63
C THR A 71 7.51 11.41 -5.74
N GLY A 72 6.60 11.34 -4.79
CA GLY A 72 6.46 10.19 -3.90
C GLY A 72 5.06 10.09 -3.33
N ALA A 73 4.58 8.86 -3.13
CA ALA A 73 3.29 8.62 -2.50
C ALA A 73 3.28 9.14 -1.05
N VAL A 74 2.25 9.87 -0.65
CA VAL A 74 2.08 10.33 0.74
C VAL A 74 1.01 9.51 1.44
N SER A 75 -0.10 9.26 0.75
CA SER A 75 -1.20 8.40 1.18
C SER A 75 -1.59 7.45 0.03
N GLU A 76 -2.71 6.75 0.17
CA GLU A 76 -3.27 5.94 -0.92
C GLU A 76 -3.80 6.82 -2.06
N ASP A 77 -4.20 8.06 -1.76
CA ASP A 77 -4.84 8.98 -2.69
C ASP A 77 -3.93 10.17 -3.05
N ALA A 78 -3.05 10.59 -2.15
CA ALA A 78 -2.25 11.81 -2.30
C ALA A 78 -0.79 11.54 -2.69
N GLU A 79 -0.29 12.38 -3.60
CA GLU A 79 1.10 12.40 -4.04
C GLU A 79 1.78 13.70 -3.59
N GLY A 80 3.03 13.58 -3.17
CA GLY A 80 3.90 14.67 -2.78
C GLY A 80 4.93 14.91 -3.87
N VAL A 81 5.14 16.18 -4.22
CA VAL A 81 6.26 16.64 -5.03
C VAL A 81 7.28 17.32 -4.12
N PHE A 82 8.52 16.88 -4.25
CA PHE A 82 9.67 17.38 -3.51
C PHE A 82 10.50 18.28 -4.41
N PHE A 83 11.01 19.37 -3.84
CA PHE A 83 11.93 20.30 -4.49
C PHE A 83 13.12 20.50 -3.57
N LEU A 84 14.32 20.38 -4.11
CA LEU A 84 15.57 20.66 -3.40
C LEU A 84 16.31 21.76 -4.15
N ASP A 85 16.56 22.88 -3.48
CA ASP A 85 17.47 23.93 -3.95
C ASP A 85 18.90 23.63 -3.53
N PHE A 86 19.82 23.59 -4.49
CA PHE A 86 21.22 23.25 -4.23
C PHE A 86 22.02 24.42 -3.66
N ILE A 87 21.53 25.66 -3.80
CA ILE A 87 22.23 26.85 -3.30
C ILE A 87 22.00 27.02 -1.80
N THR A 88 20.74 26.91 -1.37
CA THR A 88 20.35 27.07 0.03
C THR A 88 20.33 25.75 0.80
N GLY A 89 20.16 24.63 0.10
CA GLY A 89 19.88 23.33 0.71
C GLY A 89 18.45 23.23 1.26
N ASP A 90 17.55 24.11 0.83
CA ASP A 90 16.14 24.04 1.23
C ASP A 90 15.43 22.90 0.48
N LEU A 91 14.91 21.97 1.26
CA LEU A 91 14.08 20.86 0.81
C LEU A 91 12.63 21.15 1.16
N GLN A 92 11.77 21.16 0.15
CA GLN A 92 10.34 21.39 0.28
C GLN A 92 9.56 20.20 -0.26
N CYS A 93 8.38 19.95 0.31
CA CYS A 93 7.42 18.95 -0.13
C CYS A 93 6.04 19.59 -0.18
N LEU A 94 5.43 19.61 -1.38
CA LEU A 94 4.05 20.01 -1.59
C LEU A 94 3.21 18.77 -1.84
N VAL A 95 2.07 18.65 -1.17
CA VAL A 95 1.19 17.48 -1.33
C VAL A 95 -0.10 17.90 -2.02
N TYR A 96 -0.39 17.25 -3.14
CA TYR A 96 -1.60 17.46 -3.92
C TYR A 96 -2.76 16.68 -3.33
N TYR A 97 -3.90 17.35 -3.13
CA TYR A 97 -5.13 16.74 -2.60
C TYR A 97 -6.07 16.51 -3.78
N PRO A 98 -6.23 15.27 -4.27
CA PRO A 98 -7.03 15.01 -5.47
C PRO A 98 -8.51 15.37 -5.29
N ARG A 99 -9.01 15.27 -4.04
CA ARG A 99 -10.41 15.57 -3.71
C ARG A 99 -10.77 17.04 -3.92
N SER A 100 -9.85 17.94 -3.60
CA SER A 100 -10.07 19.39 -3.71
C SER A 100 -9.46 20.00 -4.96
N GLY A 101 -8.56 19.28 -5.63
CA GLY A 101 -7.83 19.78 -6.79
C GLY A 101 -6.76 20.82 -6.44
N THR A 102 -6.27 20.85 -5.20
CA THR A 102 -5.34 21.88 -4.70
C THR A 102 -4.15 21.27 -3.96
N PHE A 103 -3.05 22.01 -3.85
CA PHE A 103 -1.99 21.67 -2.88
C PHE A 103 -2.47 21.99 -1.47
N GLY A 104 -2.73 20.95 -0.68
CA GLY A 104 -3.27 21.07 0.67
C GLY A 104 -2.21 20.94 1.77
N ALA A 105 -0.98 20.56 1.45
CA ALA A 105 0.09 20.51 2.45
C ALA A 105 1.42 21.03 1.93
N HIS A 106 2.20 21.59 2.85
CA HIS A 106 3.55 22.08 2.61
C HIS A 106 4.47 21.76 3.80
N PHE A 107 5.50 20.97 3.56
CA PHE A 107 6.52 20.64 4.55
C PHE A 107 7.89 21.05 4.05
N ALA A 108 8.72 21.62 4.93
CA ALA A 108 10.04 22.09 4.53
C ALA A 108 11.11 21.78 5.59
N THR A 109 12.35 21.61 5.16
CA THR A 109 13.52 21.55 6.05
C THR A 109 14.76 21.98 5.29
N ASN A 110 15.81 22.33 6.00
CA ASN A 110 17.11 22.60 5.38
C ASN A 110 18.03 21.40 5.58
N VAL A 111 18.54 20.83 4.49
CA VAL A 111 19.32 19.57 4.52
C VAL A 111 20.77 19.77 4.96
N THR A 112 21.26 21.01 4.96
CA THR A 112 22.68 21.32 5.18
C THR A 112 23.16 20.91 6.56
N GLY A 113 22.29 21.03 7.58
CA GLY A 113 22.60 20.65 8.95
C GLY A 113 22.87 19.16 9.12
N ASN A 114 22.34 18.31 8.24
CA ASN A 114 22.53 16.86 8.29
C ASN A 114 23.57 16.34 7.27
N LEU A 115 23.99 17.17 6.32
CA LEU A 115 24.91 16.79 5.22
C LEU A 115 26.31 17.42 5.36
N GLY A 116 26.63 17.98 6.53
CA GLY A 116 27.98 18.50 6.83
C GLY A 116 28.24 19.92 6.31
N GLY A 117 27.19 20.74 6.18
CA GLY A 117 27.29 22.14 5.75
C GLY A 117 27.13 22.29 4.24
N GLY A 118 26.05 22.96 3.83
CA GLY A 118 25.82 23.31 2.45
C GLY A 118 26.64 24.52 2.07
N GLY A 119 27.11 24.54 0.83
CA GLY A 119 27.89 25.64 0.31
C GLY A 119 27.89 25.69 -1.20
N LYS A 120 28.56 26.70 -1.74
CA LYS A 120 28.61 27.04 -3.17
C LYS A 120 29.10 25.90 -4.10
N ASN A 121 29.62 24.81 -3.53
CA ASN A 121 30.15 23.63 -4.24
C ASN A 121 29.50 22.30 -3.82
N SER A 122 28.43 22.31 -3.01
CA SER A 122 27.70 21.09 -2.67
C SER A 122 26.98 20.56 -3.92
N LYS A 123 27.13 19.27 -4.18
CA LYS A 123 26.49 18.61 -5.32
C LYS A 123 25.47 17.62 -4.80
N TYR A 124 24.21 18.03 -4.79
CA TYR A 124 23.15 17.20 -4.24
C TYR A 124 22.59 16.22 -5.26
N MET A 125 22.16 15.06 -4.76
CA MET A 125 21.33 14.08 -5.46
C MET A 125 20.11 13.81 -4.60
N MET A 126 18.93 13.70 -5.22
CA MET A 126 17.68 13.46 -4.51
C MET A 126 16.87 12.38 -5.20
N VAL A 127 16.35 11.44 -4.41
CA VAL A 127 15.40 10.42 -4.86
C VAL A 127 14.36 10.18 -3.77
N THR A 128 13.21 9.67 -4.17
CA THR A 128 12.13 9.25 -3.29
C THR A 128 12.00 7.73 -3.30
N GLY A 129 11.58 7.15 -2.19
CA GLY A 129 11.30 5.72 -2.10
C GLY A 129 10.13 5.41 -1.18
N GLN A 130 9.42 4.33 -1.49
CA GLN A 130 8.29 3.86 -0.70
C GLN A 130 8.77 3.35 0.66
N ALA A 131 8.14 3.84 1.72
CA ALA A 131 8.34 3.40 3.09
C ALA A 131 6.98 3.21 3.76
N VAL A 132 6.51 1.98 3.81
CA VAL A 132 5.27 1.65 4.50
C VAL A 132 5.52 1.68 6.01
N THR A 133 5.29 2.82 6.63
CA THR A 133 5.35 2.94 8.09
C THR A 133 4.11 2.28 8.68
N LYS A 134 4.28 1.33 9.61
CA LYS A 134 3.12 0.80 10.36
C LYS A 134 2.65 1.87 11.35
N ALA A 135 1.34 2.08 11.45
CA ALA A 135 0.80 3.04 12.40
C ALA A 135 1.22 2.66 13.83
N THR A 136 1.85 3.60 14.54
CA THR A 136 1.95 3.51 16.01
C THR A 136 0.66 4.10 16.56
N SER A 137 0.00 3.38 17.47
CA SER A 137 -1.31 3.75 18.01
C SER A 137 -1.34 5.22 18.50
N GLY A 138 -2.19 6.05 17.89
CA GLY A 138 -2.58 7.37 18.43
C GLY A 138 -1.91 8.63 17.85
N GLY A 139 -1.08 8.55 16.79
CA GLY A 139 -0.35 9.71 16.26
C GLY A 139 -0.44 9.94 14.75
N ALA A 140 0.05 11.11 14.30
CA ALA A 140 0.33 11.40 12.89
C ALA A 140 1.28 10.33 12.34
N ARG A 141 0.88 9.68 11.25
CA ARG A 141 1.66 8.61 10.62
C ARG A 141 2.63 9.28 9.64
N PRO A 142 3.90 8.83 9.55
CA PRO A 142 4.73 9.26 8.44
C PRO A 142 4.07 8.90 7.11
N GLY A 143 4.18 9.77 6.10
CA GLY A 143 3.72 9.50 4.75
C GLY A 143 4.29 8.19 4.19
N ALA A 144 3.67 7.67 3.13
CA ALA A 144 4.04 6.41 2.51
C ALA A 144 5.41 6.43 1.80
N SER A 145 6.11 7.57 1.76
CA SER A 145 7.43 7.72 1.15
C SER A 145 8.40 8.47 2.04
N LEU A 146 9.68 8.19 1.80
CA LEU A 146 10.81 8.97 2.28
C LEU A 146 11.47 9.66 1.09
N VAL A 147 12.06 10.82 1.38
CA VAL A 147 13.00 11.49 0.47
C VAL A 147 14.42 11.27 0.99
N TYR A 148 15.29 10.79 0.11
CA TYR A 148 16.70 10.58 0.36
C TYR A 148 17.47 11.67 -0.36
N VAL A 149 18.27 12.42 0.38
CA VAL A 149 19.13 13.47 -0.14
C VAL A 149 20.57 13.12 0.17
N THR A 150 21.42 13.25 -0.82
CA THR A 150 22.84 12.94 -0.73
C THR A 150 23.65 14.14 -1.16
N ASP A 151 24.66 14.53 -0.39
CA ASP A 151 25.72 15.42 -0.87
C ASP A 151 26.86 14.54 -1.41
N SER A 152 27.02 14.55 -2.73
CA SER A 152 28.06 13.79 -3.42
C SER A 152 29.47 14.38 -3.22
N THR A 153 29.57 15.66 -2.83
CA THR A 153 30.85 16.30 -2.49
C THR A 153 31.37 15.78 -1.14
N ASN A 154 30.51 15.76 -0.12
CA ASN A 154 30.87 15.30 1.23
C ASN A 154 30.74 13.78 1.41
N GLY A 155 30.03 13.09 0.51
CA GLY A 155 29.81 11.66 0.61
C GLY A 155 28.89 11.27 1.77
N THR A 156 27.93 12.14 2.11
CA THR A 156 26.95 11.95 3.19
C THR A 156 25.53 11.92 2.64
N PHE A 157 24.63 11.19 3.30
CA PHE A 157 23.21 11.18 2.97
C PHE A 157 22.33 11.43 4.20
N ALA A 158 21.11 11.89 3.96
CA ALA A 158 20.07 12.08 4.95
C ALA A 158 18.72 11.68 4.35
N ALA A 159 17.88 11.03 5.17
CA ALA A 159 16.52 10.64 4.82
C ALA A 159 15.51 11.44 5.65
N TYR A 160 14.44 11.88 5.00
CA TYR A 160 13.36 12.62 5.65
C TYR A 160 11.99 12.03 5.36
N ALA A 161 11.11 12.07 6.35
CA ALA A 161 9.73 11.63 6.27
C ALA A 161 8.76 12.82 6.28
N ILE A 162 7.60 12.62 5.66
CA ILE A 162 6.48 13.56 5.71
C ILE A 162 5.67 13.30 6.98
N PRO A 163 5.49 14.24 7.92
CA PRO A 163 4.59 14.05 9.05
C PRO A 163 3.14 14.20 8.58
N TRP A 164 2.47 13.07 8.30
CA TRP A 164 1.18 13.07 7.62
C TRP A 164 -0.01 12.83 8.55
N ASN A 165 -1.04 13.67 8.42
CA ASN A 165 -2.34 13.47 9.06
C ASN A 165 -3.42 13.18 8.02
N ARG A 166 -3.77 11.89 7.87
CA ARG A 166 -4.79 11.43 6.93
C ARG A 166 -6.19 11.99 7.25
N THR A 167 -6.51 12.25 8.52
CA THR A 167 -7.80 12.86 8.88
C THR A 167 -7.88 14.31 8.37
N ALA A 168 -6.78 15.05 8.42
CA ALA A 168 -6.72 16.40 7.86
C ALA A 168 -6.82 16.39 6.34
N GLU A 169 -6.15 15.45 5.65
CA GLU A 169 -6.32 15.19 4.22
C GLU A 169 -7.78 14.90 3.85
N SER A 170 -8.43 13.96 4.54
CA SER A 170 -9.80 13.53 4.23
C SER A 170 -10.84 14.64 4.45
N SER A 171 -10.54 15.60 5.33
CA SER A 171 -11.38 16.76 5.59
C SER A 171 -10.88 18.03 4.88
N ASN A 172 -9.96 17.89 3.92
CA ASN A 172 -9.38 18.98 3.11
C ASN A 172 -8.82 20.14 3.95
N ARG A 173 -8.23 19.83 5.11
CA ARG A 173 -7.61 20.83 5.97
C ARG A 173 -6.13 21.01 5.60
N PRO A 174 -5.63 22.25 5.55
CA PRO A 174 -4.21 22.50 5.31
C PRO A 174 -3.30 21.83 6.34
N GLN A 175 -2.16 21.32 5.91
CA GLN A 175 -1.12 20.75 6.77
C GLN A 175 0.22 21.42 6.49
N THR A 176 0.90 21.92 7.53
CA THR A 176 2.23 22.52 7.39
C THR A 176 3.14 22.10 8.52
N GLY A 177 4.45 22.11 8.28
CA GLY A 177 5.44 21.78 9.30
C GLY A 177 6.82 21.48 8.72
N ALA A 178 7.69 20.92 9.56
CA ALA A 178 9.00 20.47 9.12
C ALA A 178 8.97 19.04 8.59
N LEU A 179 9.79 18.73 7.58
CA LEU A 179 10.11 17.35 7.25
C LEU A 179 10.88 16.70 8.41
N VAL A 180 10.55 15.46 8.74
CA VAL A 180 11.11 14.77 9.91
C VAL A 180 12.35 14.01 9.50
N TYR A 181 13.51 14.34 10.08
CA TYR A 181 14.74 13.57 9.88
C TYR A 181 14.57 12.13 10.40
N VAL A 182 14.88 11.15 9.56
CA VAL A 182 14.75 9.72 9.88
C VAL A 182 16.10 9.12 10.26
N GLY A 183 17.16 9.54 9.58
CA GLY A 183 18.50 9.00 9.72
C GLY A 183 19.39 9.39 8.55
N GLY A 184 20.68 9.12 8.66
CA GLY A 184 21.68 9.53 7.68
C GLY A 184 23.09 9.37 8.22
N GLY A 185 24.06 9.64 7.37
CA GLY A 185 25.47 9.53 7.71
C GLY A 185 26.36 9.42 6.48
N PRO A 186 27.63 9.01 6.66
CA PRO A 186 28.53 8.73 5.55
C PRO A 186 27.99 7.59 4.67
N ILE A 187 28.01 7.78 3.35
CA ILE A 187 27.60 6.75 2.37
C ILE A 187 28.60 5.60 2.38
N ARG A 188 29.89 5.92 2.55
CA ARG A 188 30.98 4.95 2.57
C ARG A 188 31.15 4.42 3.98
N ASN A 189 31.22 3.10 4.12
CA ASN A 189 31.39 2.40 5.40
C ASN A 189 30.25 2.69 6.40
N TYR A 190 29.00 2.76 5.93
CA TYR A 190 27.86 2.98 6.81
C TYR A 190 27.72 1.83 7.82
N GLN A 191 27.74 2.15 9.11
CA GLN A 191 27.51 1.21 10.18
C GLN A 191 26.07 1.35 10.67
N LEU A 192 25.39 0.23 10.82
CA LEU A 192 24.08 0.22 11.46
C LEU A 192 24.28 0.53 12.94
N ASN A 193 23.74 1.64 13.40
CA ASN A 193 23.65 1.91 14.83
C ASN A 193 22.76 0.84 15.47
N ALA A 194 23.16 0.33 16.64
CA ALA A 194 22.32 -0.54 17.43
C ALA A 194 20.96 0.14 17.68
N ALA A 195 19.88 -0.63 17.62
CA ALA A 195 18.51 -0.11 17.58
C ALA A 195 18.26 0.93 18.70
N GLY A 196 17.95 2.18 18.31
CA GLY A 196 17.53 3.24 19.24
C GLY A 196 18.28 4.58 19.17
N GLN A 197 19.30 4.74 18.32
CA GLN A 197 20.12 5.97 18.25
C GLN A 197 20.13 6.63 16.87
N ASN A 198 18.96 6.95 16.32
CA ASN A 198 18.87 7.86 15.16
C ASN A 198 19.03 9.30 15.65
N GLN A 199 20.22 9.63 16.14
CA GLN A 199 20.62 10.99 16.49
C GLN A 199 21.18 11.64 15.22
N PRO A 200 20.83 12.92 14.90
CA PRO A 200 21.39 13.60 13.74
C PRO A 200 22.92 13.51 13.80
N ALA A 201 23.53 13.15 12.67
CA ALA A 201 24.97 12.93 12.57
C ALA A 201 25.73 14.05 13.29
N ALA A 202 26.35 13.72 14.42
CA ALA A 202 27.22 14.64 15.11
C ALA A 202 28.40 14.94 14.17
N ILE A 203 28.69 16.22 13.96
CA ILE A 203 29.89 16.66 13.25
C ILE A 203 31.08 16.15 14.09
N VAL A 204 31.73 15.08 13.62
CA VAL A 204 32.99 14.63 14.19
C VAL A 204 34.02 15.69 13.81
N ASP A 205 34.54 16.39 14.82
CA ASP A 205 35.68 17.30 14.65
C ASP A 205 36.85 16.49 14.06
N PRO A 206 37.37 16.86 12.88
CA PRO A 206 38.45 16.12 12.21
C PRO A 206 39.76 16.05 13.02
N ASN A 207 39.83 16.69 14.20
CA ASN A 207 41.01 16.66 15.08
C ASN A 207 40.89 15.80 16.34
N GLN A 208 39.82 15.01 16.50
CA GLN A 208 39.75 14.03 17.59
C GLN A 208 40.46 12.74 17.13
N LYS A 209 41.73 12.62 17.55
CA LYS A 209 42.58 11.44 17.36
C LYS A 209 42.51 10.52 18.57
#